data_AF-A0A961HYZ7-F1
#
_entry.id   AF-A0A961HYZ7-F1
#
_cell.length_a   1.000
_cell.length_b   1.000
_cell.length_c   1.000
_cell.angle_alpha   90.00
_cell.angle_beta   90.00
_cell.angle_gamma   90.00
#
_symmetry.space_group_name_H-M   'P 1'
#
loop_
_entity.id
_entity.type
_entity.pdbx_description
1 polymer ?
#
loop_
_entity_poly.entity_id
_entity_poly.type
_entity_poly.pdbx_seq_one_letter_code
_entity_poly.pdbx_strand_id
1 'polypeptide(L)'
;MPRAASPPCLTLYDDALARAAAQGLLVMGALHPRRVGARDLEGGTLLLLGAGPGFWDIFRRAPEAGDGAPDPIDRWSRRVVGALAEALGARALYPFGGPPHAPFVDWALKSGRAYQSPTGMLVHDTVGLMISYRGALH
;
A
#
# COMPACT_ATOMS: atom_id res chain seq x y z
N MET A 1 -15.54 26.34 -24.17
CA MET A 1 -14.10 26.24 -23.84
C MET A 1 -13.79 24.79 -23.54
N PRO A 2 -12.79 24.16 -24.18
CA PRO A 2 -12.44 22.78 -23.86
C PRO A 2 -11.76 22.75 -22.49
N ARG A 3 -12.23 21.88 -21.60
CA ARG A 3 -11.61 21.60 -20.30
C ARG A 3 -10.23 21.01 -20.58
N ALA A 4 -9.17 21.65 -20.09
CA ALA A 4 -7.82 21.10 -20.17
C ALA A 4 -7.84 19.66 -19.61
N ALA A 5 -7.37 18.70 -20.40
CA ALA A 5 -7.15 17.35 -19.92
C ALA A 5 -6.12 17.41 -18.79
N SER A 6 -6.46 16.89 -17.61
CA SER A 6 -5.51 16.76 -16.51
C SER A 6 -4.30 15.94 -16.98
N PRO A 7 -3.07 16.27 -16.55
CA PRO A 7 -1.90 15.47 -16.89
C PRO A 7 -2.13 14.01 -16.45
N PRO A 8 -1.65 13.02 -17.23
CA PRO A 8 -1.96 11.60 -17.01
C PRO A 8 -1.53 11.04 -15.65
N CYS A 9 -0.68 11.76 -14.91
CA CYS A 9 -0.21 11.39 -13.58
C CYS A 9 -1.31 11.48 -12.51
N LEU A 10 -2.14 12.54 -12.54
CA LEU A 10 -3.22 12.69 -11.55
C LEU A 10 -4.29 11.61 -11.73
N THR A 11 -4.62 11.26 -12.97
CA THR A 11 -5.62 10.25 -13.27
C THR A 11 -5.19 8.83 -12.85
N LEU A 12 -3.89 8.51 -12.91
CA LEU A 12 -3.40 7.20 -12.48
C LEU A 12 -3.40 7.06 -10.95
N TYR A 13 -3.00 8.12 -10.24
CA TYR A 13 -3.02 8.12 -8.78
C TYR A 13 -4.46 8.05 -8.23
N ASP A 14 -5.39 8.81 -8.82
CA ASP A 14 -6.80 8.78 -8.45
C ASP A 14 -7.44 7.40 -8.74
N ASP A 15 -7.09 6.75 -9.86
CA ASP A 15 -7.53 5.38 -10.14
C ASP A 15 -6.96 4.38 -9.12
N ALA A 16 -5.68 4.49 -8.76
CA ALA A 16 -5.07 3.66 -7.72
C ALA A 16 -5.76 3.84 -6.36
N LEU A 17 -6.10 5.08 -5.97
CA LEU A 17 -6.86 5.38 -4.76
C LEU A 17 -8.25 4.71 -4.79
N ALA A 18 -8.98 4.88 -5.89
CA ALA A 18 -10.33 4.32 -6.03
C ALA A 18 -10.31 2.79 -5.98
N ARG A 19 -9.37 2.15 -6.68
CA ARG A 19 -9.23 0.69 -6.69
C ARG A 19 -8.81 0.13 -5.34
N ALA A 20 -7.88 0.79 -4.65
CA ALA A 20 -7.49 0.38 -3.30
C ALA A 20 -8.67 0.49 -2.33
N ALA A 21 -9.39 1.60 -2.36
CA ALA A 21 -10.56 1.83 -1.51
C ALA A 21 -11.67 0.78 -1.75
N ALA A 22 -11.91 0.39 -3.01
CA ALA A 22 -12.86 -0.67 -3.36
C ALA A 22 -12.53 -2.04 -2.72
N GLN A 23 -11.27 -2.25 -2.34
CA GLN A 23 -10.79 -3.47 -1.67
C GLN A 23 -10.63 -3.27 -0.14
N GLY A 24 -11.07 -2.13 0.41
CA GLY A 24 -10.92 -1.81 1.82
C GLY A 24 -9.50 -1.40 2.21
N LEU A 25 -8.67 -1.04 1.24
CA LEU A 25 -7.32 -0.54 1.45
C LEU A 25 -7.28 0.99 1.40
N LEU A 26 -6.25 1.57 2.02
CA LEU A 26 -5.92 2.98 1.99
C LEU A 26 -4.49 3.16 1.47
N VAL A 27 -4.27 4.20 0.66
CA VAL A 27 -2.91 4.66 0.33
C VAL A 27 -2.36 5.44 1.54
N MET A 28 -1.44 4.81 2.26
CA MET A 28 -0.78 5.34 3.46
C MET A 28 0.54 6.06 3.15
N GLY A 29 0.93 6.12 1.88
CA GLY A 29 2.12 6.84 1.46
C GLY A 29 2.31 6.76 -0.04
N ALA A 30 2.85 7.82 -0.62
CA ALA A 30 3.25 7.86 -2.01
C ALA A 30 4.58 8.59 -2.11
N LEU A 31 5.54 8.04 -2.85
CA LEU A 31 6.86 8.64 -3.03
C LEU A 31 7.46 8.26 -4.37
N HIS A 32 8.40 9.09 -4.84
CA HIS A 32 9.33 8.70 -5.90
C HIS A 32 10.62 8.23 -5.23
N PRO A 33 10.94 6.91 -5.23
CA PRO A 33 12.09 6.36 -4.51
C PRO A 33 13.39 7.10 -4.73
N ARG A 34 13.70 7.45 -5.98
CA ARG A 34 14.91 8.21 -6.35
C ARG A 34 15.01 9.58 -5.69
N ARG A 35 13.89 10.28 -5.49
CA ARG A 35 13.88 11.65 -4.95
C ARG A 35 14.13 11.71 -3.45
N VAL A 36 13.81 10.63 -2.74
CA VAL A 36 13.91 10.54 -1.27
C VAL A 36 14.96 9.52 -0.82
N GLY A 37 15.69 8.92 -1.76
CA GLY A 37 16.70 7.90 -1.50
C GLY A 37 16.14 6.65 -0.82
N ALA A 38 14.95 6.19 -1.20
CA ALA A 38 14.32 4.99 -0.61
C ALA A 38 15.16 3.73 -0.86
N ARG A 39 15.27 2.86 0.15
CA ARG A 39 16.05 1.62 0.04
C ARG A 39 15.46 0.68 -1.02
N ASP A 40 16.35 -0.03 -1.71
CA ASP A 40 16.07 -1.10 -2.68
C ASP A 40 15.25 -0.71 -3.92
N LEU A 41 15.03 0.58 -4.17
CA LEU A 41 14.28 1.08 -5.33
C LEU A 41 14.93 2.35 -5.90
N GLU A 42 15.32 2.33 -7.18
CA GLU A 42 16.09 3.41 -7.82
C GLU A 42 15.27 4.35 -8.72
N GLY A 43 13.95 4.15 -8.83
CA GLY A 43 13.10 4.90 -9.76
C GLY A 43 11.60 4.67 -9.53
N GLY A 44 10.77 5.13 -10.46
CA GLY A 44 9.32 4.90 -10.44
C GLY A 44 8.55 5.69 -9.37
N THR A 45 7.35 5.21 -9.08
CA THR A 45 6.45 5.74 -8.05
C THR A 45 6.06 4.58 -7.16
N LEU A 46 6.27 4.72 -5.85
CA LEU A 46 5.89 3.72 -4.88
C LEU A 46 4.64 4.19 -4.12
N LEU A 47 3.61 3.36 -4.09
CA LEU A 47 2.41 3.54 -3.26
C LEU A 47 2.40 2.51 -2.14
N LEU A 48 2.31 2.95 -0.90
CA LEU A 48 2.16 2.08 0.27
C LEU A 48 0.68 1.87 0.56
N LEU A 49 0.24 0.62 0.59
CA LEU A 49 -1.13 0.23 0.85
C LEU A 49 -1.26 -0.36 2.25
N GLY A 50 -2.22 0.11 3.02
CA GLY A 50 -2.55 -0.46 4.32
C GLY A 50 -4.05 -0.67 4.51
N ALA A 51 -4.41 -1.30 5.62
CA ALA A 51 -5.80 -1.53 5.99
C ALA A 51 -6.54 -0.19 6.13
N GLY A 52 -7.59 -0.01 5.33
CA GLY A 52 -8.51 1.12 5.43
C GLY A 52 -9.71 0.79 6.34
N PRO A 53 -10.64 1.75 6.53
CA PRO A 53 -11.81 1.56 7.40
C PRO A 53 -12.67 0.34 7.05
N GLY A 54 -12.81 0.01 5.76
CA GLY A 54 -13.60 -1.12 5.28
C GLY A 54 -12.86 -2.47 5.23
N PHE A 55 -11.57 -2.51 5.63
CA PHE A 55 -10.72 -3.69 5.51
C PHE A 55 -11.35 -4.94 6.11
N TRP A 56 -11.77 -4.87 7.38
CA TRP A 56 -12.31 -6.03 8.09
C TRP A 56 -13.64 -6.52 7.52
N ASP A 57 -14.51 -5.60 7.08
CA ASP A 57 -15.80 -5.95 6.49
C ASP A 57 -15.64 -6.69 5.15
N ILE A 58 -14.63 -6.32 4.38
CA ILE A 58 -14.29 -6.98 3.11
C ILE A 58 -13.57 -8.31 3.38
N PHE A 59 -12.56 -8.31 4.24
CA PHE A 59 -11.78 -9.51 4.54
C PHE A 59 -12.65 -10.64 5.12
N ARG A 60 -13.58 -10.37 6.03
CA ARG A 60 -14.46 -11.40 6.62
C ARG A 60 -15.33 -12.13 5.59
N ARG A 61 -15.54 -11.56 4.40
CA ARG A 61 -16.30 -12.16 3.30
C ARG A 61 -15.41 -12.84 2.26
N ALA A 62 -14.09 -12.70 2.39
CA ALA A 62 -13.13 -13.27 1.47
C ALA A 62 -12.95 -14.78 1.72
N PRO A 63 -12.64 -15.57 0.70
CA PRO A 63 -12.46 -17.02 0.84
C PRO A 63 -11.37 -17.36 1.87
N GLU A 64 -10.30 -16.57 1.95
CA GLU A 64 -9.19 -16.81 2.89
C GLU A 64 -9.60 -16.69 4.36
N ALA A 65 -10.68 -15.98 4.69
CA ALA A 65 -11.08 -15.78 6.09
C ALA A 65 -11.68 -17.03 6.75
N GLY A 66 -12.18 -17.99 5.96
CA GLY A 66 -12.90 -19.16 6.46
C GLY A 66 -12.36 -20.51 6.01
N ASP A 67 -11.28 -20.55 5.23
CA ASP A 67 -10.76 -21.78 4.63
C ASP A 67 -9.83 -22.60 5.56
N GLY A 68 -9.47 -22.04 6.73
CA GLY A 68 -8.62 -22.70 7.73
C GLY A 68 -7.13 -22.83 7.36
N ALA A 69 -6.72 -22.30 6.21
CA ALA A 69 -5.31 -22.32 5.80
C ALA A 69 -4.51 -21.18 6.46
N PRO A 70 -3.19 -21.37 6.67
CA PRO A 70 -2.35 -20.40 7.38
C PRO A 70 -2.29 -19.04 6.67
N ASP A 71 -1.90 -18.03 7.44
CA ASP A 71 -1.66 -16.65 6.99
C ASP A 71 -2.77 -16.07 6.10
N PRO A 72 -4.05 -16.12 6.52
CA PRO A 72 -5.18 -15.80 5.65
C PRO A 72 -5.17 -14.34 5.19
N ILE A 73 -4.69 -13.40 6.02
CA ILE A 73 -4.54 -11.99 5.65
C ILE A 73 -3.41 -11.80 4.63
N ASP A 74 -2.31 -12.55 4.73
CA ASP A 74 -1.20 -12.43 3.78
C ASP A 74 -1.59 -13.03 2.44
N ARG A 75 -2.30 -14.16 2.42
CA ARG A 75 -2.88 -14.75 1.20
C ARG A 75 -3.89 -13.81 0.55
N TRP A 76 -4.80 -13.23 1.34
CA TRP A 76 -5.72 -12.19 0.86
C TRP A 76 -4.96 -10.99 0.28
N SER A 77 -3.91 -10.53 0.97
CA SER A 77 -3.10 -9.39 0.53
C SER A 77 -2.41 -9.69 -0.80
N ARG A 78 -1.87 -10.90 -0.99
CA ARG A 78 -1.27 -11.33 -2.26
C ARG A 78 -2.28 -11.31 -3.40
N ARG A 79 -3.48 -11.88 -3.20
CA ARG A 79 -4.53 -11.90 -4.22
C ARG A 79 -4.98 -10.50 -4.59
N VAL A 80 -5.27 -9.67 -3.58
CA VAL A 80 -5.83 -8.33 -3.79
C VAL A 80 -4.79 -7.36 -4.34
N VAL A 81 -3.63 -7.24 -3.70
CA VAL A 81 -2.58 -6.30 -4.14
C VAL A 81 -1.94 -6.77 -5.46
N GLY A 82 -1.83 -8.08 -5.68
CA GLY A 82 -1.39 -8.64 -6.97
C GLY A 82 -2.32 -8.24 -8.12
N ALA A 83 -3.64 -8.39 -7.94
CA ALA A 83 -4.62 -7.97 -8.95
C ALA A 83 -4.61 -6.45 -9.19
N LEU A 84 -4.38 -5.64 -8.15
CA LEU A 84 -4.20 -4.20 -8.30
C LEU A 84 -2.93 -3.86 -9.11
N ALA A 85 -1.84 -4.57 -8.86
CA ALA A 85 -0.59 -4.37 -9.58
C ALA A 85 -0.73 -4.71 -11.07
N GLU A 86 -1.37 -5.83 -11.40
CA GLU A 86 -1.68 -6.20 -12.80
C GLU A 86 -2.53 -5.13 -13.50
N ALA A 87 -3.60 -4.66 -12.84
CA ALA A 87 -4.50 -3.66 -13.41
C ALA A 87 -3.82 -2.30 -13.66
N LEU A 88 -2.78 -1.96 -12.89
CA LEU A 88 -2.07 -0.68 -12.95
C LEU A 88 -0.72 -0.78 -13.67
N GLY A 89 -0.34 -1.97 -14.15
CA GLY A 89 0.98 -2.20 -14.76
C GLY A 89 2.15 -2.01 -13.78
N ALA A 90 1.92 -2.29 -12.50
CA ALA A 90 2.89 -2.13 -11.41
C ALA A 90 3.42 -3.48 -10.92
N ARG A 91 4.42 -3.42 -10.03
CA ARG A 91 4.92 -4.58 -9.28
C ARG A 91 4.41 -4.54 -7.84
N ALA A 92 3.82 -5.65 -7.39
CA ALA A 92 3.42 -5.81 -5.99
C ALA A 92 4.61 -6.17 -5.09
N LEU A 93 4.72 -5.48 -3.95
CA LEU A 93 5.69 -5.73 -2.89
C LEU A 93 4.95 -5.95 -1.56
N TYR A 94 5.51 -6.75 -0.66
CA TYR A 94 4.81 -7.19 0.55
C TYR A 94 5.66 -6.98 1.81
N PRO A 95 5.06 -6.59 2.95
CA PRO A 95 5.76 -6.44 4.23
C PRO A 95 6.02 -7.78 4.94
N PHE A 96 5.69 -8.90 4.28
CA PHE A 96 5.80 -10.26 4.77
C PHE A 96 6.46 -11.15 3.70
N GLY A 97 6.86 -12.36 4.10
CA GLY A 97 7.62 -13.29 3.27
C GLY A 97 9.06 -13.46 3.75
N GLY A 98 9.85 -14.22 2.97
CA GLY A 98 11.22 -14.55 3.32
C GLY A 98 12.23 -13.43 3.04
N PRO A 99 13.47 -13.57 3.52
CA PRO A 99 14.57 -12.65 3.21
C PRO A 99 14.92 -12.62 1.72
N PRO A 100 15.43 -11.49 1.20
CA PRO A 100 15.54 -10.20 1.88
C PRO A 100 14.16 -9.53 2.04
N HIS A 101 13.89 -8.98 3.23
CA HIS A 101 12.62 -8.31 3.51
C HIS A 101 12.57 -6.93 2.85
N ALA A 102 11.43 -6.60 2.25
CA ALA A 102 11.18 -5.27 1.71
C ALA A 102 11.22 -4.21 2.83
N PRO A 103 11.92 -3.07 2.65
CA PRO A 103 12.14 -2.07 3.70
C PRO A 103 10.94 -1.14 3.90
N PHE A 104 9.76 -1.70 4.22
CA PHE A 104 8.51 -0.94 4.39
C PHE A 104 8.60 0.21 5.42
N VAL A 105 9.35 0.03 6.51
CA VAL A 105 9.55 1.11 7.51
C VAL A 105 10.33 2.28 6.90
N ASP A 106 11.34 2.00 6.07
CA ASP A 106 12.10 3.03 5.35
C ASP A 106 11.19 3.83 4.42
N TRP A 107 10.39 3.12 3.62
CA TRP A 107 9.48 3.72 2.67
C TRP A 107 8.39 4.54 3.37
N ALA A 108 7.86 4.04 4.48
CA ALA A 108 6.87 4.72 5.29
C ALA A 108 7.39 6.06 5.81
N LEU A 109 8.59 6.06 6.40
CA LEU A 109 9.24 7.28 6.90
C LEU A 109 9.52 8.27 5.76
N LYS A 110 10.05 7.78 4.63
CA LYS A 110 10.38 8.62 3.46
C LYS A 110 9.17 9.12 2.67
N SER A 111 8.01 8.52 2.87
CA SER A 111 6.74 9.06 2.34
C SER A 111 6.34 10.37 3.02
N GLY A 112 6.91 10.67 4.20
CA GLY A 112 6.56 11.83 5.01
C GLY A 112 5.22 11.71 5.74
N ARG A 113 4.54 10.54 5.67
CA ARG A 113 3.24 10.29 6.30
C ARG A 113 3.29 9.43 7.56
N ALA A 114 4.45 8.83 7.85
CA ALA A 114 4.67 8.05 9.05
C ALA A 114 5.92 8.53 9.80
N TYR A 115 5.90 8.39 11.12
CA TYR A 115 6.92 8.88 12.03
C TYR A 115 7.18 7.87 13.14
N GLN A 116 8.40 7.85 13.69
CA GLN A 116 8.68 7.08 14.90
C GLN A 116 8.18 7.82 16.13
N SER A 117 7.43 7.14 17.00
CA SER A 117 7.11 7.61 18.33
C SER A 117 8.35 7.58 19.23
N PRO A 118 8.33 8.28 20.38
CA PRO A 118 9.36 8.13 21.41
C PRO A 118 9.54 6.70 21.92
N THR A 119 8.54 5.85 21.75
CA THR A 119 8.57 4.42 22.13
C THR A 119 9.00 3.49 20.99
N GLY A 120 9.40 4.04 19.85
CA GLY A 120 9.88 3.26 18.69
C GLY A 120 8.78 2.67 17.80
N MET A 121 7.50 2.88 18.13
CA MET A 121 6.38 2.46 17.30
C MET A 121 6.17 3.42 16.12
N LEU A 122 5.77 2.90 14.97
CA LEU A 122 5.45 3.72 13.81
C LEU A 122 4.04 4.30 13.93
N VAL A 123 3.90 5.61 13.74
CA VAL A 123 2.63 6.38 13.80
C VAL A 123 2.37 7.01 12.44
N HIS A 124 1.16 6.86 11.91
CA HIS A 124 0.74 7.49 10.65
C HIS A 124 -0.09 8.77 10.90
N ASP A 125 0.06 9.78 10.05
CA ASP A 125 -0.57 11.10 10.19
C ASP A 125 -2.12 11.06 10.37
N THR A 126 -2.81 10.16 9.67
CA THR A 126 -4.28 10.06 9.71
C THR A 126 -4.84 8.81 10.39
N VAL A 127 -4.07 7.71 10.53
CA VAL A 127 -4.55 6.47 11.17
C VAL A 127 -3.87 6.19 12.52
N GLY A 128 -2.98 7.08 12.96
CA GLY A 128 -2.28 6.96 14.23
C GLY A 128 -1.50 5.65 14.35
N LEU A 129 -1.69 4.95 15.47
CA LEU A 129 -1.08 3.65 15.75
C LEU A 129 -1.80 2.48 15.07
N MET A 130 -2.95 2.71 14.42
CA MET A 130 -3.70 1.66 13.70
C MET A 130 -3.12 1.41 12.30
N ILE A 131 -1.80 1.47 12.18
CA ILE A 131 -1.08 1.26 10.93
C ILE A 131 -0.91 -0.24 10.65
N SER A 132 -1.31 -0.67 9.47
CA SER A 132 -1.15 -2.06 9.03
C SER A 132 -0.93 -2.11 7.53
N TYR A 133 0.33 -2.00 7.11
CA TYR A 133 0.71 -2.16 5.70
C TYR A 133 0.35 -3.57 5.21
N ARG A 134 -0.31 -3.65 4.06
CA ARG A 134 -0.74 -4.89 3.39
C ARG A 134 0.03 -5.16 2.10
N GLY A 135 0.63 -4.13 1.52
CA GLY A 135 1.49 -4.25 0.34
C GLY A 135 1.91 -2.88 -0.19
N ALA A 136 2.63 -2.89 -1.30
CA ALA A 136 2.98 -1.68 -2.04
C ALA A 136 2.95 -1.94 -3.55
N LEU A 137 2.71 -0.87 -4.31
CA LEU A 137 2.71 -0.87 -5.78
C LEU A 137 3.86 0.01 -6.26
N HIS A 138 4.73 -0.54 -7.10
CA HIS A 138 5.91 0.15 -7.66
C HIS A 138 5.94 0.14 -9.18
#